data_AF-Q08V75-F1
#
_entry.id   AF-Q08V75-F1
#
_cell.length_a   1.000
_cell.length_b   1.000
_cell.length_c   1.000
_cell.angle_alpha   90.00
_cell.angle_beta   90.00
_cell.angle_gamma   90.00
#
_symmetry.space_group_name_H-M   'P 1'
#
loop_
_entity.id
_entity.type
_entity.pdbx_description
1 polymer ?
#
loop_
_entity_poly.entity_id
_entity_poly.type
_entity_poly.pdbx_seq_one_letter_code
_entity_poly.pdbx_strand_id
1 'polypeptide(L)'
;MTCARCGKESRARPEEALVVAVTQESEPVPPVQQRFTPVPALKVVALRPSDEQVRGAAAMARSEDPFAVPPGFCPKCIAARREGAESCASCGLVYANFSPEEQRPSEDLQAAWLSVLGRWDDRDAHDRLLSLAVGRGELAMAGRLYRIRLAQAPEDLYAQRGRDEVVRLASASPVAFAPAAPPGLSSRTQLVVAIIFFLFLLVSALLIFRQFRLTFGRP
;
A
#
# COMPACT_ATOMS: atom_id res chain seq x y z
N MET A 1 21.23 2.59 28.25
CA MET A 1 21.19 1.41 27.36
C MET A 1 21.69 1.83 25.98
N THR A 2 22.66 1.11 25.42
CA THR A 2 23.23 1.35 24.09
C THR A 2 22.43 0.60 23.02
N CYS A 3 22.12 1.27 21.91
CA CYS A 3 21.44 0.61 20.79
C CYS A 3 22.44 -0.30 20.05
N ALA A 4 22.17 -1.61 20.01
CA ALA A 4 23.04 -2.61 19.35
C ALA A 4 23.24 -2.37 17.84
N ARG A 5 22.40 -1.54 17.20
CA ARG A 5 22.44 -1.27 15.76
C ARG A 5 23.23 -0.03 15.37
N CYS A 6 23.32 0.97 16.24
CA CYS A 6 23.94 2.26 15.90
C CYS A 6 24.94 2.78 16.94
N GLY A 7 25.13 2.09 18.06
CA GLY A 7 26.13 2.44 19.07
C GLY A 7 25.85 3.74 19.85
N LYS A 8 24.78 4.48 19.53
CA LYS A 8 24.44 5.71 20.25
C LYS A 8 23.85 5.39 21.63
N GLU A 9 24.42 6.00 22.66
CA GLU A 9 23.91 5.98 24.02
C GLU A 9 22.68 6.87 24.13
N SER A 10 21.53 6.29 24.48
CA SER A 10 20.34 7.06 24.83
C SER A 10 20.43 7.48 26.30
N ARG A 11 20.75 8.76 26.55
CA ARG A 11 20.60 9.39 27.87
C ARG A 11 19.18 9.94 28.01
N ALA A 12 18.26 9.08 28.40
CA ALA A 12 17.01 9.51 29.02
C ALA A 12 17.00 8.97 30.45
N ARG A 13 17.40 9.81 31.41
CA ARG A 13 17.16 9.59 32.84
C ARG A 13 15.81 10.24 33.18
N PRO A 14 14.82 9.50 33.71
CA PRO A 14 13.50 10.06 34.02
C PRO A 14 13.40 10.79 35.36
N GLU A 15 14.45 10.85 36.18
CA GLU A 15 14.30 11.17 37.62
C GLU A 15 14.84 12.53 38.10
N GLU A 16 15.37 13.39 37.22
CA GLU A 16 15.93 14.70 37.63
C GLU A 16 15.09 15.93 37.22
N ALA A 17 13.81 15.73 36.86
CA ALA A 17 12.92 16.82 36.42
C ALA A 17 11.88 17.26 37.48
N LEU A 18 11.95 16.75 38.71
CA LEU A 18 11.22 17.29 39.85
C LEU A 18 12.20 17.83 40.88
N VAL A 19 11.89 18.99 41.45
CA VAL A 19 12.61 19.72 42.51
C VAL A 19 13.66 20.73 42.03
N VAL A 20 13.22 21.76 41.30
CA VAL A 20 13.76 23.13 41.47
C VAL A 20 12.59 24.12 41.41
N ALA A 21 11.77 24.13 42.46
CA ALA A 21 10.94 25.28 42.79
C ALA A 21 11.83 26.24 43.61
N VAL A 22 12.59 27.08 42.91
CA VAL A 22 13.33 28.19 43.52
C VAL A 22 12.43 29.42 43.46
N THR A 23 12.08 29.88 44.65
CA THR A 23 11.49 31.17 44.98
C THR A 23 12.29 32.27 44.27
N GLN A 24 11.68 32.95 43.30
CA GLN A 24 12.28 34.11 42.64
C GLN A 24 11.45 35.35 42.97
N GLU A 25 12.03 36.17 43.84
CA GLU A 25 11.61 37.52 44.22
C GLU A 25 11.43 38.38 42.95
N SER A 26 10.33 39.13 42.90
CA SER A 26 9.89 39.86 41.72
C SER A 26 10.63 41.21 41.60
N GLU A 27 11.59 41.32 40.68
CA GLU A 27 12.06 42.62 40.18
C GLU A 27 11.11 43.16 39.08
N PRO A 28 10.90 44.49 38.99
CA PRO A 28 10.05 45.09 37.98
C PRO A 28 10.71 45.00 36.60
N VAL A 29 10.13 44.15 35.75
CA VAL A 29 10.56 43.91 34.37
C VAL A 29 10.29 45.16 33.50
N PRO A 30 11.28 45.66 32.73
CA PRO A 30 11.06 46.76 31.79
C PRO A 30 10.12 46.34 30.65
N PRO A 31 9.42 47.29 29.98
CA PRO A 31 8.43 46.96 28.96
C PRO A 31 9.08 46.19 27.80
N VAL A 32 8.72 44.90 27.71
CA VAL A 32 9.12 44.02 26.62
C VAL A 32 8.47 44.53 25.33
N GLN A 33 9.28 45.11 24.45
CA GLN A 33 8.85 45.43 23.08
C GLN A 33 8.51 44.12 22.37
N GLN A 34 7.20 43.85 22.24
CA GLN A 34 6.69 42.71 21.50
C GLN A 34 7.10 42.86 20.03
N ARG A 35 8.13 42.11 19.63
CA ARG A 35 8.45 41.90 18.22
C ARG A 35 7.30 41.10 17.62
N PHE A 36 6.40 41.77 16.92
CA PHE A 36 5.41 41.13 16.07
C PHE A 36 6.15 40.30 15.01
N THR A 37 6.21 38.99 15.20
CA THR A 37 6.60 38.07 14.13
C THR A 37 5.47 38.10 13.09
N PRO A 38 5.75 38.39 11.81
CA PRO A 38 4.73 38.34 10.79
C PRO A 38 4.17 36.92 10.72
N VAL A 39 2.87 36.78 10.99
CA VAL A 39 2.17 35.50 10.86
C VAL A 39 2.32 35.06 9.40
N PRO A 40 2.87 33.87 9.13
CA PRO A 40 3.02 33.39 7.75
C PRO A 40 1.63 33.37 7.10
N ALA A 41 1.51 34.07 5.97
CA ALA A 41 0.26 34.18 5.24
C ALA A 41 -0.30 32.79 4.95
N LEU A 42 -1.51 32.51 5.45
CA LEU A 42 -2.25 31.29 5.18
C LEU A 42 -2.45 31.17 3.66
N LYS A 43 -1.71 30.24 3.04
CA LYS A 43 -1.84 29.94 1.62
C LYS A 43 -3.15 29.17 1.43
N VAL A 44 -4.19 29.86 1.00
CA VAL A 44 -5.48 29.25 0.64
C VAL A 44 -5.23 28.36 -0.59
N VAL A 45 -5.19 27.05 -0.39
CA VAL A 45 -5.13 26.06 -1.46
C VAL A 45 -6.55 25.90 -2.01
N ALA A 46 -6.74 26.21 -3.29
CA ALA A 46 -8.02 25.97 -3.95
C ALA A 46 -8.35 24.47 -3.88
N LEU A 47 -9.49 24.11 -3.28
CA LEU A 47 -9.93 22.72 -3.11
C LEU A 47 -10.31 22.05 -4.44
N ARG A 48 -10.43 22.83 -5.53
CA ARG A 48 -10.76 22.35 -6.86
C ARG A 48 -9.63 22.74 -7.82
N PRO A 49 -9.01 21.76 -8.52
CA PRO A 49 -8.04 22.07 -9.58
C PRO A 49 -8.70 22.92 -10.66
N SER A 50 -7.92 23.78 -11.32
CA SER A 50 -8.46 24.52 -12.47
C SER A 50 -8.77 23.55 -13.62
N ASP A 51 -9.79 23.85 -14.41
CA ASP A 51 -10.16 23.01 -15.58
C ASP A 51 -9.01 22.88 -16.59
N GLU A 52 -8.06 23.82 -16.58
CA GLU A 52 -6.85 23.75 -17.40
C GLU A 52 -5.85 22.72 -16.86
N GLN A 53 -5.65 22.64 -15.53
CA GLN A 53 -4.83 21.60 -14.91
C GLN A 53 -5.43 20.20 -15.14
N VAL A 54 -6.76 20.08 -15.04
CA VAL A 54 -7.47 18.82 -15.33
C VAL A 54 -7.28 18.40 -16.79
N ARG A 55 -7.44 19.34 -17.73
CA ARG A 55 -7.22 19.07 -19.17
C ARG A 55 -5.77 18.75 -19.50
N GLY A 56 -4.81 19.45 -18.90
CA GLY A 56 -3.38 19.18 -19.06
C GLY A 56 -3.01 17.79 -18.56
N ALA A 57 -3.51 17.41 -17.38
CA ALA A 57 -3.36 16.05 -16.86
C ALA A 57 -4.00 15.03 -17.82
N ALA A 58 -5.26 15.21 -18.22
CA ALA A 58 -5.95 14.29 -19.13
C ALA A 58 -5.26 14.15 -20.51
N ALA A 59 -4.61 15.21 -21.01
CA ALA A 59 -3.82 15.14 -22.24
C ALA A 59 -2.53 14.32 -22.04
N MET A 60 -1.82 14.52 -20.94
CA MET A 60 -0.63 13.73 -20.59
C MET A 60 -0.95 12.26 -20.28
N ALA A 61 -2.18 11.96 -19.87
CA ALA A 61 -2.63 10.59 -19.60
C ALA A 61 -2.63 9.71 -20.87
N ARG A 62 -2.55 10.33 -22.05
CA ARG A 62 -2.45 9.66 -23.35
C ARG A 62 -1.01 9.46 -23.80
N SER A 63 -0.09 9.17 -22.88
CA SER A 63 1.29 8.78 -23.23
C SER A 63 1.30 7.56 -24.16
N GLU A 64 2.30 7.45 -25.03
CA GLU A 64 2.44 6.35 -26.01
C GLU A 64 2.35 4.95 -25.39
N ASP A 65 2.81 4.78 -24.14
CA ASP A 65 2.56 3.57 -23.34
C ASP A 65 2.14 3.94 -21.89
N PRO A 66 0.88 3.72 -21.50
CA PRO A 66 0.39 4.03 -20.15
C PRO A 66 0.91 3.10 -19.05
N PHE A 67 1.64 2.04 -19.41
CA PHE A 67 2.25 1.08 -18.49
C PHE A 67 3.76 1.24 -18.37
N ALA A 68 4.38 2.03 -19.26
CA ALA A 68 5.82 2.28 -19.27
C ALA A 68 6.25 3.13 -18.08
N VAL A 69 7.32 2.70 -17.41
CA VAL A 69 7.97 3.47 -16.34
C VAL A 69 8.86 4.55 -16.97
N PRO A 70 8.72 5.82 -16.60
CA PRO A 70 9.59 6.88 -17.11
C PRO A 70 11.07 6.61 -16.77
N PRO A 71 12.02 7.06 -17.62
CA PRO A 71 13.44 6.92 -17.34
C PRO A 71 13.80 7.63 -16.03
N GLY A 72 14.80 7.13 -15.31
CA GLY A 72 15.21 7.67 -14.03
C GLY A 72 14.35 7.23 -12.83
N PHE A 73 13.39 6.33 -13.01
CA PHE A 73 12.61 5.73 -11.92
C PHE A 73 12.88 4.23 -11.76
N CYS A 74 12.67 3.71 -10.55
CA CYS A 74 12.76 2.28 -10.26
C CYS A 74 11.60 1.53 -10.93
N PRO A 75 11.85 0.43 -11.66
CA PRO A 75 10.80 -0.22 -12.44
C PRO A 75 9.78 -1.01 -11.59
N LYS A 76 10.10 -1.33 -10.33
CA LYS A 76 9.17 -1.98 -9.38
C LYS A 76 8.34 -0.99 -8.58
N CYS A 77 8.98 -0.04 -7.89
CA CYS A 77 8.29 0.86 -6.96
C CYS A 77 8.11 2.30 -7.43
N ILE A 78 8.66 2.66 -8.60
CA ILE A 78 8.56 4.00 -9.18
C ILE A 78 9.15 5.10 -8.26
N ALA A 79 10.11 4.76 -7.41
CA ALA A 79 10.92 5.75 -6.70
C ALA A 79 12.00 6.33 -7.63
N ALA A 80 12.40 7.58 -7.43
CA ALA A 80 13.50 8.18 -8.18
C ALA A 80 14.80 7.35 -8.02
N ARG A 81 15.45 7.05 -9.14
CA ARG A 81 16.68 6.26 -9.20
C ARG A 81 17.89 7.18 -9.17
N ARG A 82 18.88 6.84 -8.35
CA ARG A 82 20.19 7.49 -8.39
C ARG A 82 21.00 6.93 -9.56
N GLU A 83 21.71 7.82 -10.26
CA GLU A 83 22.62 7.42 -11.34
C GLU A 83 23.69 6.45 -10.81
N GLY A 84 24.03 5.43 -11.61
CA GLY A 84 25.00 4.40 -11.23
C GLY A 84 24.56 3.42 -10.13
N ALA A 85 23.37 3.57 -9.53
CA ALA A 85 22.91 2.65 -8.50
C ALA A 85 22.55 1.27 -9.09
N GLU A 86 23.06 0.22 -8.45
CA GLU A 86 22.78 -1.20 -8.77
C GLU A 86 21.49 -1.72 -8.11
N SER A 87 21.03 -1.05 -7.05
CA SER A 87 19.79 -1.39 -6.34
C SER A 87 18.96 -0.15 -5.97
N CYS A 88 17.66 -0.38 -5.75
CA CYS A 88 16.72 0.66 -5.35
C CYS A 88 16.76 0.89 -3.83
N ALA A 89 17.07 2.11 -3.41
CA ALA A 89 17.10 2.49 -1.99
C ALA A 89 15.72 2.42 -1.29
N SER A 90 14.61 2.49 -2.04
CA SER A 90 13.26 2.51 -1.47
C SER A 90 12.64 1.12 -1.32
N CYS A 91 12.90 0.19 -2.22
CA CYS A 91 12.28 -1.15 -2.18
C CYS A 91 13.26 -2.32 -2.20
N GLY A 92 14.57 -2.06 -2.26
CA GLY A 92 15.61 -3.09 -2.24
C GLY A 92 15.75 -3.90 -3.54
N LEU A 93 15.03 -3.55 -4.62
CA LEU A 93 15.19 -4.22 -5.91
C LEU A 93 16.63 -4.08 -6.43
N VAL A 94 17.29 -5.19 -6.73
CA VAL A 94 18.52 -5.22 -7.53
C VAL A 94 18.15 -5.14 -9.00
N TYR A 95 18.60 -4.11 -9.73
CA TYR A 95 18.11 -3.84 -11.08
C TYR A 95 18.49 -4.92 -12.10
N ALA A 96 19.62 -5.60 -11.89
CA ALA A 96 20.04 -6.72 -12.74
C ALA A 96 19.08 -7.92 -12.70
N ASN A 97 18.30 -8.05 -11.62
CA ASN A 97 17.37 -9.17 -11.41
C ASN A 97 15.93 -8.81 -11.77
N PHE A 98 15.69 -7.65 -12.39
CA PHE A 98 14.36 -7.19 -12.70
C PHE A 98 13.78 -7.93 -13.91
N SER A 99 12.63 -8.58 -13.73
CA SER A 99 11.79 -9.08 -14.84
C SER A 99 10.59 -8.15 -15.06
N PRO A 100 10.45 -7.55 -16.26
CA PRO A 100 9.28 -6.76 -16.63
C PRO A 100 7.97 -7.55 -16.58
N GLU A 101 8.02 -8.84 -16.91
CA GLU A 101 6.86 -9.73 -17.01
C GLU A 101 6.15 -9.88 -15.65
N GLU A 102 6.92 -9.97 -14.56
CA GLU A 102 6.39 -10.05 -13.19
C GLU A 102 5.66 -8.77 -12.74
N GLN A 103 5.93 -7.63 -13.39
CA GLN A 103 5.29 -6.35 -13.07
C GLN A 103 4.17 -5.98 -14.03
N ARG A 104 3.79 -6.90 -14.93
CA ARG A 104 2.68 -6.66 -15.86
C ARG A 104 1.34 -6.93 -15.16
N PRO A 105 0.39 -5.97 -15.18
CA PRO A 105 -0.96 -6.22 -14.68
C PRO A 105 -1.69 -7.31 -15.47
N SER A 106 -2.68 -7.97 -14.88
CA SER A 106 -3.57 -8.85 -15.63
C SER A 106 -4.26 -8.11 -16.79
N GLU A 107 -4.70 -8.85 -17.82
CA GLU A 107 -5.40 -8.27 -18.97
C GLU A 107 -6.68 -7.51 -18.56
N ASP A 108 -7.42 -8.05 -17.59
CA ASP A 108 -8.61 -7.41 -17.04
C ASP A 108 -8.28 -6.04 -16.40
N LEU A 109 -7.19 -5.98 -15.63
CA LEU A 109 -6.76 -4.74 -14.98
C LEU A 109 -6.16 -3.76 -16.00
N GLN A 110 -5.46 -4.24 -17.02
CA GLN A 110 -4.99 -3.43 -18.15
C GLN A 110 -6.17 -2.76 -18.87
N ALA A 111 -7.20 -3.53 -19.23
CA ALA A 111 -8.38 -3.02 -19.90
C ALA A 111 -9.15 -2.01 -19.03
N ALA A 112 -9.30 -2.30 -17.73
CA ALA A 112 -9.93 -1.37 -16.79
C ALA A 112 -9.12 -0.07 -16.66
N TRP A 113 -7.79 -0.15 -16.59
CA TRP A 113 -6.92 1.02 -16.54
C TRP A 113 -7.08 1.90 -17.79
N LEU A 114 -7.07 1.30 -18.98
CA LEU A 114 -7.30 2.02 -20.23
C LEU A 114 -8.68 2.69 -20.26
N SER A 115 -9.71 2.04 -19.71
CA SER A 115 -11.05 2.64 -19.57
C SER A 115 -11.05 3.87 -18.66
N VAL A 116 -10.28 3.84 -17.56
CA VAL A 116 -10.08 4.98 -16.66
C VAL A 116 -9.34 6.11 -17.36
N LEU A 117 -8.28 5.82 -18.12
CA LEU A 117 -7.55 6.85 -18.87
C LEU A 117 -8.43 7.58 -19.90
N GLY A 118 -9.39 6.87 -20.50
CA GLY A 118 -10.38 7.48 -21.40
C GLY A 118 -11.38 8.41 -20.70
N ARG A 119 -11.54 8.28 -19.38
CA ARG A 119 -12.46 9.06 -18.53
C ARG A 119 -11.78 9.44 -17.22
N TRP A 120 -10.63 10.10 -17.33
CA TRP A 120 -9.74 10.35 -16.19
C TRP A 120 -10.36 11.24 -15.09
N ASP A 121 -11.32 12.08 -15.46
CA ASP A 121 -12.05 12.95 -14.55
C ASP A 121 -13.29 12.28 -13.93
N ASP A 122 -13.68 11.09 -14.41
CA ASP A 122 -14.80 10.29 -13.90
C ASP A 122 -14.37 9.53 -12.64
N ARG A 123 -14.75 10.07 -11.48
CA ARG A 123 -14.51 9.43 -10.19
C ARG A 123 -15.04 8.00 -10.13
N ASP A 124 -16.21 7.73 -10.72
CA ASP A 124 -16.79 6.39 -10.67
C ASP A 124 -15.96 5.41 -11.50
N ALA A 125 -15.22 5.88 -12.52
CA ALA A 125 -14.28 5.03 -13.25
C ALA A 125 -13.12 4.56 -12.37
N HIS A 126 -12.56 5.46 -11.56
CA HIS A 126 -11.53 5.11 -10.58
C HIS A 126 -12.06 4.13 -9.53
N ASP A 127 -13.25 4.38 -8.98
CA ASP A 127 -13.85 3.53 -7.95
C ASP A 127 -14.15 2.11 -8.48
N ARG A 128 -14.57 1.99 -9.76
CA ARG A 128 -14.74 0.69 -10.45
C ARG A 128 -13.41 -0.06 -10.63
N LEU A 129 -12.36 0.64 -11.06
CA LEU A 129 -11.02 0.05 -11.19
C LEU A 129 -10.51 -0.50 -9.84
N LEU A 130 -10.66 0.28 -8.76
CA LEU A 130 -10.21 -0.12 -7.44
C LEU A 130 -11.02 -1.30 -6.89
N SER A 131 -12.33 -1.30 -7.11
CA SER A 131 -13.19 -2.43 -6.76
C SER A 131 -12.76 -3.72 -7.48
N LEU A 132 -12.46 -3.63 -8.78
CA LEU A 132 -11.91 -4.76 -9.56
C LEU A 132 -10.56 -5.23 -8.99
N ALA A 133 -9.64 -4.30 -8.73
CA ALA A 133 -8.32 -4.61 -8.21
C ALA A 133 -8.37 -5.29 -6.83
N VAL A 134 -9.27 -4.87 -5.94
CA VAL A 134 -9.52 -5.53 -4.64
C VAL A 134 -10.06 -6.94 -4.86
N GLY A 135 -11.11 -7.10 -5.69
CA GLY A 135 -11.72 -8.40 -5.97
C GLY A 135 -10.76 -9.44 -6.56
N ARG A 136 -9.70 -8.98 -7.25
CA ARG A 136 -8.68 -9.83 -7.87
C ARG A 136 -7.38 -9.96 -7.06
N GLY A 137 -7.24 -9.23 -5.95
CA GLY A 137 -5.98 -9.18 -5.21
C GLY A 137 -4.84 -8.45 -5.93
N GLU A 138 -5.16 -7.59 -6.91
CA GLU A 138 -4.19 -6.82 -7.70
C GLU A 138 -4.10 -5.34 -7.26
N LEU A 139 -4.54 -5.03 -6.03
CA LEU A 139 -4.53 -3.67 -5.49
C LEU A 139 -3.13 -3.02 -5.49
N ALA A 140 -2.08 -3.81 -5.25
CA ALA A 140 -0.69 -3.34 -5.35
C ALA A 140 -0.32 -2.90 -6.78
N MET A 141 -0.85 -3.58 -7.79
CA MET A 141 -0.62 -3.26 -9.19
C MET A 141 -1.36 -1.98 -9.59
N ALA A 142 -2.62 -1.82 -9.15
CA ALA A 142 -3.34 -0.55 -9.31
C ALA A 142 -2.58 0.63 -8.68
N GLY A 143 -2.02 0.44 -7.47
CA GLY A 143 -1.16 1.44 -6.82
C GLY A 143 0.14 1.73 -7.58
N ARG A 144 0.68 0.76 -8.32
CA ARG A 144 1.83 0.98 -9.21
C ARG A 144 1.44 1.85 -10.40
N LEU A 145 0.29 1.60 -11.03
CA LEU A 145 -0.21 2.39 -12.16
C LEU A 145 -0.40 3.87 -11.81
N TYR A 146 -1.00 4.16 -10.65
CA TYR A 146 -1.09 5.55 -10.17
C TYR A 146 0.26 6.20 -9.89
N ARG A 147 1.26 5.45 -9.40
CA ARG A 147 2.62 5.99 -9.21
C ARG A 147 3.35 6.26 -10.52
N ILE A 148 3.17 5.40 -11.53
CA ILE A 148 3.68 5.66 -12.89
C ILE A 148 3.09 6.97 -13.40
N ARG A 149 1.78 7.15 -13.22
CA ARG A 149 1.10 8.37 -13.61
C ARG A 149 1.66 9.61 -12.90
N LEU A 150 1.87 9.53 -11.59
CA LEU A 150 2.47 10.61 -10.81
C LEU A 150 3.93 10.91 -11.17
N ALA A 151 4.69 9.91 -11.64
CA ALA A 151 6.04 10.14 -12.13
C ALA A 151 6.06 10.95 -13.44
N GLN A 152 5.02 10.82 -14.27
CA GLN A 152 4.84 11.60 -15.50
C GLN A 152 4.20 12.97 -15.22
N ALA A 153 3.21 13.02 -14.34
CA ALA A 153 2.44 14.22 -13.99
C ALA A 153 2.30 14.32 -12.45
N PRO A 154 3.28 14.91 -11.74
CA PRO A 154 3.29 14.98 -10.28
C PRO A 154 2.09 15.71 -9.66
N GLU A 155 1.54 16.69 -10.38
CA GLU A 155 0.41 17.53 -9.95
C GLU A 155 -0.97 16.91 -10.31
N ASP A 156 -1.00 15.67 -10.78
CA ASP A 156 -2.26 14.98 -11.14
C ASP A 156 -3.04 14.59 -9.88
N LEU A 157 -4.00 15.43 -9.49
CA LEU A 157 -4.80 15.23 -8.28
C LEU A 157 -5.64 13.94 -8.31
N TYR A 158 -6.07 13.48 -9.48
CA TYR A 158 -6.80 12.22 -9.60
C TYR A 158 -5.87 11.03 -9.35
N ALA A 159 -4.62 11.09 -9.85
CA ALA A 159 -3.63 10.07 -9.55
C ALA A 159 -3.23 10.05 -8.07
N GLN A 160 -3.07 11.23 -7.45
CA GLN A 160 -2.79 11.35 -6.01
C GLN A 160 -3.92 10.72 -5.18
N ARG A 161 -5.17 11.09 -5.48
CA ARG A 161 -6.35 10.53 -4.83
C ARG A 161 -6.46 9.02 -5.03
N GLY A 162 -6.26 8.54 -6.25
CA GLY A 162 -6.30 7.11 -6.56
C GLY A 162 -5.23 6.31 -5.79
N ARG A 163 -4.01 6.85 -5.69
CA ARG A 163 -2.94 6.26 -4.87
C ARG A 163 -3.30 6.24 -3.39
N ASP A 164 -3.82 7.35 -2.86
CA ASP A 164 -4.16 7.46 -1.44
C ASP A 164 -5.33 6.53 -1.09
N GLU A 165 -6.28 6.34 -2.01
CA GLU A 165 -7.36 5.37 -1.87
C GLU A 165 -6.86 3.92 -1.90
N VAL A 166 -5.87 3.61 -2.75
CA VAL A 166 -5.17 2.31 -2.72
C VAL A 166 -4.55 2.06 -1.34
N VAL A 167 -3.88 3.05 -0.77
CA VAL A 167 -3.29 2.94 0.58
C VAL A 167 -4.39 2.73 1.62
N ARG A 168 -5.48 3.51 1.56
CA ARG A 168 -6.64 3.37 2.46
C ARG A 168 -7.22 1.96 2.41
N LEU A 169 -7.46 1.43 1.21
CA LEU A 169 -7.99 0.07 1.00
C LEU A 169 -7.02 -1.02 1.48
N ALA A 170 -5.72 -0.85 1.21
CA ALA A 170 -4.69 -1.79 1.66
C ALA A 170 -4.56 -1.81 3.19
N SER A 171 -4.70 -0.66 3.86
CA SER A 171 -4.67 -0.58 5.33
C SER A 171 -5.96 -1.06 5.99
N ALA A 172 -7.11 -0.90 5.32
CA ALA A 172 -8.42 -1.33 5.84
C ALA A 172 -8.68 -2.84 5.68
N SER A 173 -7.95 -3.51 4.78
CA SER A 173 -8.12 -4.94 4.54
C SER A 173 -7.23 -5.78 5.46
N PRO A 174 -7.78 -6.57 6.41
CA PRO A 174 -6.99 -7.51 7.20
C PRO A 174 -6.36 -8.63 6.34
N VAL A 175 -6.78 -8.75 5.07
CA VAL A 175 -6.22 -9.68 4.08
C VAL A 175 -4.85 -9.21 3.55
N ALA A 176 -4.47 -7.93 3.72
CA ALA A 176 -3.15 -7.44 3.30
C ALA A 176 -1.98 -8.09 4.08
N PHE A 177 -2.27 -8.71 5.23
CA PHE A 177 -1.33 -9.51 6.01
C PHE A 177 -1.56 -11.01 5.90
N ALA A 178 -2.52 -11.46 5.07
CA ALA A 178 -2.60 -12.87 4.75
C ALA A 178 -1.35 -13.23 3.94
N PRO A 179 -0.55 -14.23 4.36
CA PRO A 179 0.56 -14.71 3.56
C PRO A 179 0.02 -15.03 2.17
N ALA A 180 0.75 -14.62 1.12
CA ALA A 180 0.42 -14.92 -0.26
C ALA A 180 -0.06 -16.38 -0.32
N ALA A 181 -1.32 -16.58 -0.70
CA ALA A 181 -1.85 -17.93 -0.85
C ALA A 181 -0.86 -18.70 -1.73
N PRO A 182 -0.37 -19.88 -1.29
CA PRO A 182 0.65 -20.60 -2.03
C PRO A 182 0.19 -20.75 -3.48
N PRO A 183 1.10 -20.59 -4.46
CA PRO A 183 0.74 -20.57 -5.87
C PRO A 183 -0.09 -21.82 -6.18
N GLY A 184 -1.36 -21.57 -6.55
CA GLY A 184 -2.28 -22.51 -7.15
C GLY A 184 -2.14 -23.97 -6.70
N LEU A 185 -2.72 -24.32 -5.56
CA LEU A 185 -3.38 -25.62 -5.52
C LEU A 185 -4.57 -25.50 -6.47
N SER A 186 -4.37 -25.94 -7.72
CA SER A 186 -5.42 -26.08 -8.73
C SER A 186 -6.72 -26.61 -8.10
N SER A 187 -7.89 -26.24 -8.62
CA SER A 187 -9.17 -26.75 -8.10
C SER A 187 -9.21 -28.29 -7.99
N ARG A 188 -8.40 -28.98 -8.79
CA ARG A 188 -8.20 -30.44 -8.75
C ARG A 188 -7.52 -30.93 -7.47
N THR A 189 -6.48 -30.27 -6.98
CA THR A 189 -5.82 -30.69 -5.73
C THR A 189 -6.70 -30.42 -4.52
N GLN A 190 -7.45 -29.31 -4.52
CA GLN A 190 -8.44 -29.04 -3.47
C GLN A 190 -9.59 -30.06 -3.48
N LEU A 191 -10.06 -30.47 -4.66
CA LEU A 191 -11.04 -31.56 -4.82
C LEU A 191 -10.50 -32.91 -4.31
N VAL A 192 -9.25 -33.25 -4.65
CA VAL A 192 -8.62 -34.51 -4.21
C VAL A 192 -8.48 -34.54 -2.69
N VAL A 193 -8.04 -33.44 -2.06
CA VAL A 193 -7.96 -33.35 -0.60
C VAL A 193 -9.33 -33.48 0.05
N ALA A 194 -10.37 -32.85 -0.51
CA ALA A 194 -11.74 -32.98 -0.02
C ALA A 194 -12.27 -34.43 -0.12
N ILE A 195 -11.98 -35.13 -1.22
CA ILE A 195 -12.35 -36.54 -1.42
C ILE A 195 -11.64 -37.45 -0.40
N ILE A 196 -10.34 -37.24 -0.19
CA ILE A 196 -9.56 -38.03 0.79
C ILE A 196 -10.12 -37.82 2.20
N PHE A 197 -10.42 -36.58 2.57
CA PHE A 197 -11.00 -36.27 3.88
C PHE A 197 -12.39 -36.90 4.06
N PHE A 198 -13.24 -36.85 3.03
CA PHE A 198 -14.55 -37.49 3.06
C PHE A 198 -14.46 -39.02 3.21
N LEU A 199 -13.55 -39.66 2.47
CA LEU A 199 -13.29 -41.09 2.58
C LEU A 199 -12.80 -41.46 3.99
N PHE A 200 -11.91 -40.66 4.56
CA PHE A 200 -11.42 -40.86 5.93
C PHE A 200 -12.58 -40.83 6.93
N LEU A 201 -13.45 -39.81 6.86
CA LEU A 201 -14.63 -39.71 7.74
C LEU A 201 -15.58 -40.89 7.56
N LEU A 202 -15.80 -41.35 6.33
CA LEU A 202 -16.69 -42.47 6.04
C LEU A 202 -16.14 -43.79 6.62
N VAL A 203 -14.84 -44.03 6.48
CA VAL A 203 -14.16 -45.19 7.10
C VAL A 203 -14.24 -45.11 8.62
N SER A 204 -13.94 -43.95 9.20
CA SER A 204 -14.05 -43.74 10.66
C SER A 204 -15.46 -44.00 11.17
N ALA A 205 -16.49 -43.50 10.47
CA ALA A 205 -17.89 -43.73 10.83
C ALA A 205 -18.27 -45.23 10.76
N LEU A 206 -17.81 -45.96 9.74
CA LEU A 206 -18.02 -47.40 9.62
C LEU A 206 -17.33 -48.18 10.74
N LEU A 207 -16.11 -47.79 11.12
CA LEU A 207 -15.38 -48.42 12.23
C LEU A 207 -16.08 -48.19 13.56
N ILE A 208 -16.55 -46.96 13.81
CA ILE A 208 -17.34 -46.62 15.00
C ILE A 208 -18.64 -47.43 15.02
N PHE A 209 -19.37 -47.47 13.91
CA PHE A 209 -20.62 -48.23 13.80
C PHE A 209 -20.40 -49.73 14.04
N ARG A 210 -19.31 -50.29 13.52
CA ARG A 210 -18.92 -51.68 13.75
C ARG A 210 -18.59 -51.94 15.22
N GLN A 211 -17.86 -51.03 15.86
CA GLN A 211 -17.59 -51.15 17.30
C GLN A 211 -18.88 -51.09 18.12
N PHE A 212 -19.76 -50.10 17.87
CA PHE A 212 -21.06 -50.01 18.54
C PHE A 212 -21.89 -51.30 18.37
N ARG A 213 -21.93 -51.87 17.16
CA ARG A 213 -22.60 -53.16 16.90
C ARG A 213 -21.99 -54.31 17.71
N LEU A 214 -20.67 -54.35 17.87
CA LEU A 214 -19.99 -55.42 18.62
C LEU A 214 -20.16 -55.26 20.15
N THR A 215 -20.24 -54.03 20.65
CA THR A 215 -20.37 -53.75 22.09
C THR A 215 -21.81 -53.85 22.57
N PHE A 216 -22.80 -53.41 21.77
CA PHE A 216 -24.21 -53.38 22.16
C PHE A 216 -25.08 -54.49 21.52
N GLY A 217 -24.51 -55.28 20.61
CA GLY A 217 -25.22 -56.33 19.88
C GLY A 217 -25.09 -57.75 20.46
N ARG A 218 -24.50 -57.93 21.65
CA ARG A 218 -24.55 -59.20 22.38
C ARG A 218 -25.77 -59.19 23.31
N PRO A 219 -26.79 -60.05 23.09
CA PRO A 219 -27.90 -60.21 24.02
C PRO A 219 -27.44 -60.81 25.35
#